data_AF-A0A9Y1BJR5-F1
#
_entry.id   AF-A0A9Y1BJR5-F1
#
_cell.length_a   1.000
_cell.length_b   1.000
_cell.length_c   1.000
_cell.angle_alpha   90.00
_cell.angle_beta   90.00
_cell.angle_gamma   90.00
#
_symmetry.space_group_name_H-M   'P 1'
#
loop_
_entity.id
_entity.type
_entity.pdbx_description
1 polymer ?
#
loop_
_entity_poly.entity_id
_entity_poly.type
_entity_poly.pdbx_seq_one_letter_code
_entity_poly.pdbx_strand_id
1 'polypeptide(L)'
;MIKKRNIFLKESSLKKRSYIKKGKRNRSKRKFRGEKGRVIYAKLEIGKNNKIYEKKRKGKQEGKKVKDITPKYRNKEAVKRLTEKIRDEAKKIDRNVTIMHVCGTHEHDIVKAGIRALLPKNVELIAGPGCPTCCVSALDIDEVLWLADHHNLTITTFGDMMRVPSSNESLYQAQARGLDVRVVYSISDAVNLARTHPELDVLFFSVGFETTSCITAAEVLRVDLPNFSIYSSHKLVPPAMKLLLQRDDIEFHGFIAPGHVSTIIGSNPYEFIPREFHFPVSVGGFEPVDILLSIYSLLKQIRTDSPIVSNDYKRYVKPEGNVAAIKAMEEAFVVSEVRWRGLGTWPLSGSEISDDYAHIDAKKRFSIPKLEGKDLHSKCRCDEVLIGKTKPQECPLFMKACRPDHPVGACMVSHEGTCNVAATYGSFLEELQE
;
A
#
# COMPACT_ATOMS: atom_id res chain seq x y z
N MET A 1 -21.42 -30.91 -24.97
CA MET A 1 -22.54 -30.19 -25.62
C MET A 1 -22.58 -28.77 -25.10
N ILE A 2 -22.28 -27.83 -26.00
CA ILE A 2 -22.14 -26.39 -25.77
C ILE A 2 -23.50 -25.77 -25.45
N LYS A 3 -23.63 -25.03 -24.34
CA LYS A 3 -24.72 -24.05 -24.17
C LYS A 3 -24.12 -22.65 -24.09
N LYS A 4 -24.11 -21.99 -25.25
CA LYS A 4 -23.94 -20.55 -25.40
C LYS A 4 -25.04 -19.83 -24.62
N ARG A 5 -24.69 -18.90 -23.74
CA ARG A 5 -25.58 -17.81 -23.31
C ARG A 5 -24.97 -16.49 -23.77
N ASN A 6 -25.50 -15.98 -24.87
CA ASN A 6 -25.37 -14.59 -25.29
C ASN A 6 -26.09 -13.72 -24.25
N ILE A 7 -25.41 -12.72 -23.69
CA ILE A 7 -26.04 -11.60 -23.02
C ILE A 7 -25.59 -10.33 -23.74
N PHE A 8 -26.59 -9.62 -24.25
CA PHE A 8 -26.50 -8.36 -24.96
C PHE A 8 -25.83 -7.27 -24.11
N LEU A 9 -24.80 -6.65 -24.67
CA LEU A 9 -24.32 -5.33 -24.26
C LEU A 9 -25.38 -4.29 -24.61
N LYS A 10 -26.05 -3.72 -23.61
CA LYS A 10 -26.79 -2.47 -23.75
C LYS A 10 -25.88 -1.34 -23.29
N GLU A 11 -25.46 -0.52 -24.25
CA GLU A 11 -24.87 0.79 -24.03
C GLU A 11 -25.82 1.65 -23.19
N SER A 12 -25.37 2.09 -22.01
CA SER A 12 -26.04 3.14 -21.25
C SER A 12 -25.21 4.41 -21.32
N SER A 13 -25.67 5.33 -22.16
CA SER A 13 -25.21 6.70 -22.27
C SER A 13 -25.31 7.45 -20.94
N LEU A 14 -24.18 7.74 -20.29
CA LEU A 14 -24.13 8.65 -19.14
C LEU A 14 -24.03 10.10 -19.62
N LYS A 15 -25.19 10.76 -19.67
CA LYS A 15 -25.29 12.22 -19.85
C LYS A 15 -24.66 12.94 -18.65
N LYS A 16 -23.62 13.74 -18.93
CA LYS A 16 -23.10 14.81 -18.06
C LYS A 16 -24.26 15.68 -17.55
N ARG A 17 -24.46 15.75 -16.23
CA ARG A 17 -25.27 16.78 -15.58
C ARG A 17 -24.36 17.72 -14.80
N SER A 18 -24.13 18.88 -15.39
CA SER A 18 -23.56 20.08 -14.78
C SER A 18 -24.50 20.64 -13.71
N TYR A 19 -24.04 20.79 -12.47
CA TYR A 19 -24.74 21.60 -11.47
C TYR A 19 -24.22 23.04 -11.51
N ILE A 20 -24.98 23.90 -12.19
CA ILE A 20 -24.86 25.36 -12.09
C ILE A 20 -25.78 25.80 -10.95
N LYS A 21 -25.23 26.29 -9.83
CA LYS A 21 -25.99 27.06 -8.83
C LYS A 21 -25.79 28.56 -9.07
N LYS A 22 -26.78 29.19 -9.73
CA LYS A 22 -27.03 30.63 -9.65
C LYS A 22 -27.68 30.94 -8.29
N GLY A 23 -27.06 31.78 -7.48
CA GLY A 23 -27.63 32.34 -6.26
C GLY A 23 -27.38 33.84 -6.20
N LYS A 24 -28.46 34.62 -6.33
CA LYS A 24 -28.50 36.08 -6.46
C LYS A 24 -28.01 36.81 -5.20
N ARG A 25 -27.30 37.92 -5.42
CA ARG A 25 -27.04 39.00 -4.46
C ARG A 25 -28.35 39.50 -3.84
N ASN A 26 -28.36 39.72 -2.53
CA ASN A 26 -29.21 40.74 -1.92
C ASN A 26 -28.46 41.47 -0.81
N ARG A 27 -28.28 42.78 -1.01
CA ARG A 27 -27.77 43.75 -0.04
C ARG A 27 -28.95 44.22 0.82
N SER A 28 -28.82 44.16 2.14
CA SER A 28 -29.61 45.03 3.02
C SER A 28 -28.78 45.48 4.23
N LYS A 29 -28.58 46.80 4.30
CA LYS A 29 -27.96 47.56 5.39
C LYS A 29 -28.85 47.54 6.65
N ARG A 30 -28.24 47.44 7.85
CA ARG A 30 -28.67 48.02 9.15
C ARG A 30 -27.50 47.84 10.14
N LYS A 31 -26.68 48.87 10.39
CA LYS A 31 -26.74 50.01 11.34
C LYS A 31 -25.91 49.76 12.61
N PHE A 32 -25.02 50.72 12.87
CA PHE A 32 -23.93 50.82 13.86
C PHE A 32 -24.36 50.97 15.33
N ARG A 33 -23.49 50.52 16.26
CA ARG A 33 -22.94 51.28 17.42
C ARG A 33 -21.88 50.43 18.16
N GLY A 34 -20.59 50.80 18.11
CA GLY A 34 -19.76 51.29 19.24
C GLY A 34 -19.09 50.10 19.98
N GLU A 35 -17.79 49.98 20.24
CA GLU A 35 -16.69 50.91 20.49
C GLU A 35 -15.31 50.24 20.22
N LYS A 36 -14.31 51.08 19.91
CA LYS A 36 -12.84 50.96 20.11
C LYS A 36 -12.16 49.57 20.07
N GLY A 37 -11.28 49.38 19.08
CA GLY A 37 -10.19 48.39 19.16
C GLY A 37 -9.27 48.38 17.94
N ARG A 38 -8.01 48.80 18.11
CA ARG A 38 -6.94 48.77 17.09
C ARG A 38 -6.67 47.33 16.64
N VAL A 39 -6.56 47.13 15.32
CA VAL A 39 -6.02 45.89 14.72
C VAL A 39 -4.49 45.91 14.89
N ILE A 40 -3.96 45.00 15.71
CA ILE A 40 -2.52 44.78 15.87
C ILE A 40 -2.15 43.55 15.03
N TYR A 41 -1.30 43.76 14.02
CA TYR A 41 -0.53 42.71 13.37
C TYR A 41 0.52 42.20 14.36
N ALA A 42 0.44 40.93 14.76
CA ALA A 42 1.50 40.30 15.54
C ALA A 42 2.59 39.75 14.61
N LYS A 43 3.62 40.57 14.38
CA LYS A 43 4.98 40.10 14.07
C LYS A 43 5.49 39.40 15.32
N LEU A 44 5.78 38.10 15.25
CA LEU A 44 6.55 37.41 16.28
C LEU A 44 8.04 37.54 15.94
N GLU A 45 8.68 38.53 16.58
CA GLU A 45 10.13 38.63 16.67
C GLU A 45 10.66 37.52 17.59
N ILE A 46 11.50 36.65 17.04
CA ILE A 46 12.25 35.65 17.79
C ILE A 46 13.48 36.35 18.37
N GLY A 47 13.44 36.65 19.67
CA GLY A 47 14.54 37.30 20.38
C GLY A 47 14.56 36.96 21.87
N LYS A 48 15.40 35.97 22.22
CA LYS A 48 16.09 35.80 23.52
C LYS A 48 15.24 35.86 24.80
N ASN A 49 14.92 34.68 25.35
CA ASN A 49 14.93 34.48 26.82
C ASN A 49 15.11 33.01 27.21
N ASN A 50 16.38 32.61 27.31
CA ASN A 50 16.86 31.24 27.48
C ASN A 50 16.97 30.82 28.96
N LYS A 51 16.00 31.14 29.82
CA LYS A 51 16.07 30.81 31.27
C LYS A 51 14.77 30.31 31.93
N ILE A 52 13.69 30.08 31.17
CA ILE A 52 12.43 29.51 31.71
C ILE A 52 12.31 28.00 31.41
N TYR A 53 13.15 27.45 30.54
CA TYR A 53 13.11 26.03 30.16
C TYR A 53 13.88 25.06 31.08
N GLU A 54 14.64 25.55 32.07
CA GLU A 54 15.45 24.66 32.95
C GLU A 54 14.84 24.34 34.32
N LYS A 55 13.72 24.97 34.73
CA LYS A 55 13.14 24.75 36.07
C LYS A 55 11.93 23.81 36.16
N LYS A 56 11.49 23.19 35.05
CA LYS A 56 10.45 22.13 35.07
C LYS A 56 10.99 20.69 34.94
N ARG A 57 12.30 20.49 35.11
CA ARG A 57 12.97 19.18 35.09
C ARG A 57 13.14 18.52 36.48
N LYS A 58 12.23 18.80 37.43
CA LYS A 58 12.16 18.14 38.75
C LYS A 58 10.73 17.73 39.15
N GLY A 59 9.94 17.28 38.19
CA GLY A 59 8.72 16.51 38.44
C GLY A 59 8.93 15.09 37.92
N LYS A 60 8.96 14.10 38.81
CA LYS A 60 8.95 12.67 38.47
C LYS A 60 7.76 12.38 37.53
N GLN A 61 8.00 12.25 36.24
CA GLN A 61 7.10 11.53 35.35
C GLN A 61 7.42 10.05 35.50
N GLU A 62 6.69 9.35 36.37
CA GLU A 62 6.52 7.91 36.24
C GLU A 62 5.75 7.67 34.94
N GLY A 63 6.48 7.55 33.84
CA GLY A 63 5.93 7.03 32.60
C GLY A 63 5.44 5.61 32.87
N LYS A 64 4.12 5.38 32.81
CA LYS A 64 3.57 4.03 32.77
C LYS A 64 4.29 3.29 31.64
N LYS A 65 5.09 2.27 31.97
CA LYS A 65 5.65 1.33 31.00
C LYS A 65 4.46 0.81 30.18
N VAL A 66 4.38 1.19 28.91
CA VAL A 66 3.46 0.55 27.97
C VAL A 66 3.92 -0.90 27.91
N LYS A 67 3.11 -1.81 28.46
CA LYS A 67 3.44 -3.23 28.50
C LYS A 67 3.45 -3.72 27.06
N ASP A 68 4.60 -4.23 26.60
CA ASP A 68 4.66 -4.90 25.31
C ASP A 68 3.74 -6.13 25.35
N ILE A 69 2.66 -6.08 24.56
CA ILE A 69 1.65 -7.14 24.49
C ILE A 69 1.99 -8.18 23.42
N THR A 70 3.00 -7.91 22.57
CA THR A 70 3.44 -8.75 21.46
C THR A 70 3.78 -10.19 21.88
N PRO A 71 4.41 -10.46 23.04
CA PRO A 71 4.71 -11.83 23.47
C PRO A 71 3.48 -12.75 23.58
N LYS A 72 2.29 -12.20 23.86
CA LYS A 72 1.03 -12.97 23.92
C LYS A 72 0.66 -13.55 22.55
N TYR A 73 0.95 -12.82 21.48
CA TYR A 73 0.62 -13.20 20.10
C TYR A 73 1.71 -14.03 19.40
N ARG A 74 2.83 -14.28 20.11
CA ARG A 74 3.87 -15.25 19.75
C ARG A 74 3.84 -16.50 20.63
N ASN A 75 2.78 -16.69 21.42
CA ASN A 75 2.71 -17.76 22.40
C ASN A 75 2.56 -19.14 21.72
N LYS A 76 3.51 -20.04 21.98
CA LYS A 76 3.56 -21.40 21.39
C LYS A 76 2.32 -22.24 21.68
N GLU A 77 1.77 -22.16 22.89
CA GLU A 77 0.56 -22.89 23.28
C GLU A 77 -0.68 -22.36 22.56
N ALA A 78 -0.77 -21.03 22.38
CA ALA A 78 -1.84 -20.42 21.60
C ALA A 78 -1.77 -20.83 20.12
N VAL A 79 -0.56 -20.86 19.53
CA VAL A 79 -0.32 -21.36 18.18
C VAL A 79 -0.77 -22.82 18.06
N LYS A 80 -0.33 -23.70 18.97
CA LYS A 80 -0.72 -25.12 18.96
C LYS A 80 -2.24 -25.31 18.97
N ARG A 81 -2.93 -24.63 19.89
CA ARG A 81 -4.40 -24.70 20.02
C ARG A 81 -5.11 -24.17 18.78
N LEU A 82 -4.63 -23.08 18.18
CA LEU A 82 -5.21 -22.55 16.95
C LEU A 82 -5.01 -23.50 15.77
N THR A 83 -3.83 -24.10 15.64
CA THR A 83 -3.55 -25.10 14.61
C THR A 83 -4.45 -26.33 14.75
N GLU A 84 -4.72 -26.80 15.97
CA GLU A 84 -5.68 -27.89 16.22
C GLU A 84 -7.09 -27.49 15.78
N LYS A 85 -7.55 -26.29 16.15
CA LYS A 85 -8.86 -25.77 15.70
C LYS A 85 -8.97 -25.61 14.19
N ILE A 86 -7.90 -25.15 13.53
CA ILE A 86 -7.84 -25.05 12.07
C ILE A 86 -7.97 -26.44 11.45
N ARG A 87 -7.27 -27.45 11.97
CA ARG A 87 -7.40 -28.85 11.51
C ARG A 87 -8.82 -29.35 11.66
N ASP A 88 -9.47 -29.07 12.79
CA ASP A 88 -10.84 -29.51 13.04
C ASP A 88 -11.87 -28.83 12.12
N GLU A 89 -11.72 -27.53 11.84
CA GLU A 89 -12.59 -26.85 10.87
C GLU A 89 -12.31 -27.30 9.43
N ALA A 90 -11.04 -27.46 9.04
CA ALA A 90 -10.67 -27.88 7.69
C ALA A 90 -11.14 -29.30 7.34
N LYS A 91 -11.17 -30.23 8.31
CA LYS A 91 -11.73 -31.59 8.12
C LYS A 91 -13.23 -31.59 7.79
N LYS A 92 -13.95 -30.53 8.14
CA LYS A 92 -15.40 -30.40 7.89
C LYS A 92 -15.71 -29.75 6.53
N ILE A 93 -14.69 -29.44 5.75
CA ILE A 93 -14.81 -28.83 4.42
C ILE A 93 -14.35 -29.86 3.39
N ASP A 94 -15.28 -30.35 2.57
CA ASP A 94 -15.05 -31.42 1.58
C ASP A 94 -14.42 -30.92 0.27
N ARG A 95 -13.50 -29.94 0.37
CA ARG A 95 -12.79 -29.35 -0.76
C ARG A 95 -11.49 -28.68 -0.32
N ASN A 96 -10.63 -28.38 -1.28
CA ASN A 96 -9.45 -27.54 -1.05
C ASN A 96 -9.87 -26.08 -0.84
N VAL A 97 -9.21 -25.41 0.09
CA VAL A 97 -9.45 -24.02 0.46
C VAL A 97 -8.16 -23.22 0.26
N THR A 98 -8.14 -22.41 -0.78
CA THR A 98 -7.08 -21.43 -1.01
C THR A 98 -7.46 -20.08 -0.40
N ILE A 99 -6.63 -19.54 0.49
CA ILE A 99 -6.81 -18.22 1.11
C ILE A 99 -5.73 -17.30 0.57
N MET A 100 -6.13 -16.14 0.07
CA MET A 100 -5.21 -15.12 -0.41
C MET A 100 -4.97 -14.08 0.68
N HIS A 101 -3.71 -13.76 0.97
CA HIS A 101 -3.40 -12.54 1.71
C HIS A 101 -2.94 -11.45 0.72
N VAL A 102 -3.20 -10.18 1.02
CA VAL A 102 -2.84 -9.03 0.17
C VAL A 102 -1.88 -8.10 0.91
N CYS A 103 -0.84 -8.69 1.52
CA CYS A 103 0.18 -7.95 2.26
C CYS A 103 1.55 -8.64 2.20
N GLY A 104 2.58 -7.93 1.73
CA GLY A 104 3.93 -8.48 1.68
C GLY A 104 4.51 -8.79 3.07
N THR A 105 4.16 -8.00 4.10
CA THR A 105 4.51 -8.32 5.49
C THR A 105 3.85 -9.63 5.96
N HIS A 106 2.59 -9.91 5.58
CA HIS A 106 1.98 -11.21 5.85
C HIS A 106 2.73 -12.34 5.14
N GLU A 107 3.13 -12.18 3.87
CA GLU A 107 3.94 -13.20 3.18
C GLU A 107 5.23 -13.51 3.94
N HIS A 108 5.98 -12.46 4.27
CA HIS A 108 7.21 -12.56 5.03
C HIS A 108 7.00 -13.31 6.34
N ASP A 109 5.99 -12.93 7.14
CA ASP A 109 5.77 -13.53 8.45
C ASP A 109 5.17 -14.95 8.37
N ILE A 110 4.34 -15.24 7.36
CA ILE A 110 3.85 -16.59 7.06
C ILE A 110 5.03 -17.53 6.81
N VAL A 111 5.98 -17.11 5.98
CA VAL A 111 7.14 -17.94 5.61
C VAL A 111 8.12 -18.05 6.78
N LYS A 112 8.49 -16.92 7.39
CA LYS A 112 9.44 -16.86 8.51
C LYS A 112 8.98 -17.68 9.71
N ALA A 113 7.68 -17.69 10.01
CA ALA A 113 7.12 -18.48 11.10
C ALA A 113 6.72 -19.91 10.69
N GLY A 114 6.93 -20.31 9.43
CA GLY A 114 6.60 -21.64 8.93
C GLY A 114 5.10 -21.97 8.95
N ILE A 115 4.23 -20.96 8.87
CA ILE A 115 2.77 -21.13 9.01
C ILE A 115 2.22 -22.13 7.99
N ARG A 116 2.70 -22.09 6.73
CA ARG A 116 2.25 -23.02 5.68
C ARG A 116 2.45 -24.49 6.07
N ALA A 117 3.53 -24.83 6.78
CA ALA A 117 3.80 -26.19 7.22
C ALA A 117 2.90 -26.65 8.38
N LEU A 118 2.27 -25.71 9.10
CA LEU A 118 1.34 -26.02 10.19
C LEU A 118 -0.07 -26.36 9.67
N LEU A 119 -0.40 -25.96 8.44
CA LEU A 119 -1.74 -26.08 7.89
C LEU A 119 -2.06 -27.50 7.41
N PRO A 120 -3.35 -27.90 7.44
CA PRO A 120 -3.83 -29.12 6.80
C PRO A 120 -3.55 -29.10 5.28
N LYS A 121 -3.41 -30.29 4.68
CA LYS A 121 -3.13 -30.43 3.23
C LYS A 121 -4.19 -29.80 2.32
N ASN A 122 -5.44 -29.68 2.79
CA ASN A 122 -6.53 -29.06 2.02
C ASN A 122 -6.64 -27.54 2.22
N VAL A 123 -5.70 -26.89 2.93
CA VAL A 123 -5.70 -25.42 3.13
C VAL A 123 -4.40 -24.84 2.59
N GLU A 124 -4.50 -23.95 1.62
CA GLU A 124 -3.35 -23.29 0.99
C GLU A 124 -3.39 -21.78 1.22
N LEU A 125 -2.21 -21.18 1.42
CA LEU A 125 -2.05 -19.71 1.48
C LEU A 125 -1.27 -19.22 0.26
N ILE A 126 -1.90 -18.35 -0.52
CA ILE A 126 -1.29 -17.66 -1.67
C ILE A 126 -1.11 -16.17 -1.39
N ALA A 127 -0.11 -15.57 -2.02
CA ALA A 127 0.13 -14.14 -1.95
C ALA A 127 -0.57 -13.43 -3.11
N GLY A 128 -1.35 -12.41 -2.80
CA GLY A 128 -1.83 -11.42 -3.74
C GLY A 128 -0.86 -10.24 -3.87
N PRO A 129 -1.28 -9.15 -4.55
CA PRO A 129 -0.39 -8.05 -4.91
C PRO A 129 -0.21 -7.09 -3.73
N GLY A 130 0.41 -7.61 -2.65
CA GLY A 130 0.55 -6.97 -1.36
C GLY A 130 1.89 -6.25 -1.13
N CYS A 131 2.75 -6.19 -2.14
CA CYS A 131 4.04 -5.48 -2.10
C CYS A 131 3.94 -4.24 -3.00
N PRO A 132 3.84 -3.01 -2.47
CA PRO A 132 3.61 -1.83 -3.28
C PRO A 132 4.76 -1.57 -4.27
N THR A 133 6.00 -1.73 -3.82
CA THR A 133 7.24 -1.68 -4.60
C THR A 133 7.21 -2.64 -5.78
N CYS A 134 6.73 -3.87 -5.57
CA CYS A 134 6.66 -4.90 -6.60
C CYS A 134 5.61 -4.57 -7.68
N CYS A 135 4.60 -3.77 -7.31
CA CYS A 135 3.49 -3.40 -8.18
C CYS A 135 3.75 -2.11 -8.97
N VAL A 136 4.86 -1.40 -8.73
CA VAL A 136 5.24 -0.21 -9.51
C VAL A 136 5.56 -0.61 -10.95
N SER A 137 4.90 0.03 -11.91
CA SER A 137 5.14 -0.28 -13.33
C SER A 137 6.55 0.17 -13.72
N ALA A 138 7.14 -0.51 -14.70
CA ALA A 138 8.43 -0.10 -15.23
C ALA A 138 8.34 1.32 -15.81
N LEU A 139 7.20 1.64 -16.44
CA LEU A 139 6.94 2.96 -17.00
C LEU A 139 6.91 4.08 -15.95
N ASP A 140 6.42 3.83 -14.73
CA ASP A 140 6.48 4.85 -13.67
C ASP A 140 7.92 5.21 -13.32
N ILE A 141 8.81 4.22 -13.34
CA ILE A 141 10.25 4.44 -13.10
C ILE A 141 10.89 5.12 -14.31
N ASP A 142 10.54 4.70 -15.53
CA ASP A 142 11.03 5.33 -16.77
C ASP A 142 10.65 6.81 -16.84
N GLU A 143 9.43 7.17 -16.42
CA GLU A 143 8.96 8.56 -16.36
C GLU A 143 9.73 9.38 -15.32
N VAL A 144 10.02 8.80 -14.14
CA VAL A 144 10.85 9.44 -13.11
C VAL A 144 12.30 9.64 -13.58
N LEU A 145 12.88 8.65 -14.26
CA LEU A 145 14.22 8.76 -14.85
C LEU A 145 14.25 9.83 -15.94
N TRP A 146 13.25 9.84 -16.81
CA TRP A 146 13.10 10.85 -17.85
C TRP A 146 13.04 12.27 -17.26
N LEU A 147 12.24 12.45 -16.21
CA LEU A 147 12.14 13.73 -15.50
C LEU A 147 13.50 14.19 -14.97
N ALA A 148 14.26 13.31 -14.34
CA ALA A 148 15.57 13.65 -13.80
C ALA A 148 16.59 13.98 -14.90
N ASP A 149 16.64 13.21 -15.99
CA ASP A 149 17.54 13.45 -17.12
C ASP A 149 17.23 14.80 -17.83
N HIS A 150 15.96 15.22 -17.91
CA HIS A 150 15.56 16.40 -18.68
C HIS A 150 15.41 17.69 -17.86
N HIS A 151 15.18 17.56 -16.55
CA HIS A 151 14.96 18.69 -15.65
C HIS A 151 15.98 18.79 -14.53
N ASN A 152 17.04 17.97 -14.55
CA ASN A 152 18.12 17.98 -13.55
C ASN A 152 17.60 17.85 -12.11
N LEU A 153 16.63 16.96 -11.92
CA LEU A 153 15.98 16.75 -10.62
C LEU A 153 16.80 15.79 -9.75
N THR A 154 16.89 16.09 -8.46
CA THR A 154 17.34 15.13 -7.44
C THR A 154 16.19 14.19 -7.09
N ILE A 155 16.28 12.93 -7.51
CA ILE A 155 15.30 11.90 -7.17
C ILE A 155 15.49 11.49 -5.71
N THR A 156 14.40 11.45 -4.95
CA THR A 156 14.35 10.85 -3.61
C THR A 156 13.37 9.69 -3.61
N THR A 157 13.76 8.54 -3.06
CA THR A 157 12.92 7.33 -3.03
C THR A 157 13.26 6.41 -1.87
N PHE A 158 12.45 5.37 -1.65
CA PHE A 158 12.72 4.34 -0.66
C PHE A 158 13.84 3.39 -1.11
N GLY A 159 14.56 2.80 -0.15
CA GLY A 159 15.75 2.00 -0.45
C GLY A 159 15.49 0.75 -1.30
N ASP A 160 14.30 0.15 -1.19
CA ASP A 160 13.91 -1.01 -1.99
C ASP A 160 13.62 -0.64 -3.45
N MET A 161 13.08 0.56 -3.71
CA MET A 161 12.86 1.09 -5.06
C MET A 161 14.15 1.24 -5.87
N MET A 162 15.31 1.40 -5.23
CA MET A 162 16.59 1.60 -5.91
C MET A 162 16.91 0.51 -6.93
N ARG A 163 16.55 -0.74 -6.63
CA ARG A 163 16.87 -1.90 -7.46
C ARG A 163 15.68 -2.45 -8.24
N VAL A 164 14.52 -1.78 -8.17
CA VAL A 164 13.37 -2.17 -8.98
C VAL A 164 13.68 -1.88 -10.46
N PRO A 165 13.64 -2.89 -11.35
CA PRO A 165 13.97 -2.67 -12.74
C PRO A 165 12.86 -1.87 -13.44
N SER A 166 13.26 -0.83 -14.18
CA SER A 166 12.43 -0.15 -15.19
C SER A 166 12.46 -0.95 -16.51
N SER A 167 12.16 -0.32 -17.65
CA SER A 167 12.28 -0.96 -18.96
C SER A 167 13.72 -1.29 -19.35
N ASN A 168 14.68 -0.43 -19.00
CA ASN A 168 16.08 -0.55 -19.44
C ASN A 168 17.10 -0.51 -18.30
N GLU A 169 16.81 0.22 -17.22
CA GLU A 169 17.72 0.36 -16.08
C GLU A 169 16.96 0.44 -14.76
N SER A 170 17.67 0.47 -13.64
CA SER A 170 17.11 0.73 -12.31
C SER A 170 17.58 2.09 -11.82
N LEU A 171 16.94 2.64 -10.79
CA LEU A 171 17.40 3.89 -10.15
C LEU A 171 18.85 3.79 -9.66
N TYR A 172 19.28 2.60 -9.23
CA TYR A 172 20.67 2.32 -8.85
C TYR A 172 21.64 2.41 -10.05
N GLN A 173 21.25 1.87 -11.21
CA GLN A 173 22.06 1.98 -12.43
C GLN A 173 22.09 3.41 -12.97
N ALA A 174 20.96 4.13 -12.91
CA ALA A 174 20.89 5.53 -13.29
C ALA A 174 21.74 6.42 -12.37
N GLN A 175 21.77 6.13 -11.07
CA GLN A 175 22.68 6.78 -10.12
C GLN A 175 24.14 6.54 -10.52
N ALA A 176 24.51 5.31 -10.89
CA ALA A 176 25.86 4.99 -11.36
C ALA A 176 26.22 5.69 -12.70
N ARG A 177 25.22 6.01 -13.53
CA ARG A 177 25.37 6.82 -14.76
C ARG A 177 25.50 8.33 -14.48
N GLY A 178 25.24 8.78 -13.26
CA GLY A 178 25.45 10.16 -12.82
C GLY A 178 24.19 10.93 -12.41
N LEU A 179 23.01 10.32 -12.40
CA LEU A 179 21.82 10.96 -11.84
C LEU A 179 21.92 11.10 -10.31
N ASP A 180 21.47 12.23 -9.76
CA ASP A 180 21.38 12.41 -8.31
C ASP A 180 20.14 11.69 -7.77
N VAL A 181 20.35 10.48 -7.27
CA VAL A 181 19.33 9.66 -6.60
C VAL A 181 19.71 9.51 -5.13
N ARG A 182 18.78 9.80 -4.22
CA ARG A 182 19.00 9.73 -2.77
C ARG A 182 17.95 8.87 -2.09
N VAL A 183 18.41 7.97 -1.22
CA VAL A 183 17.52 7.12 -0.43
C VAL A 183 17.01 7.90 0.78
N VAL A 184 15.70 7.86 0.98
CA VAL A 184 15.01 8.44 2.14
C VAL A 184 14.14 7.39 2.84
N TYR A 185 13.81 7.64 4.11
CA TYR A 185 12.91 6.76 4.86
C TYR A 185 11.46 7.26 4.84
N SER A 186 11.26 8.54 4.51
CA SER A 186 9.94 9.16 4.46
C SER A 186 9.90 10.35 3.50
N ILE A 187 8.70 10.78 3.12
CA ILE A 187 8.50 12.05 2.41
C ILE A 187 9.02 13.24 3.23
N SER A 188 8.94 13.20 4.57
CA SER A 188 9.40 14.31 5.42
C SER A 188 10.91 14.52 5.29
N ASP A 189 11.69 13.46 5.03
CA ASP A 189 13.12 13.57 4.73
C ASP A 189 13.36 14.28 3.38
N ALA A 190 12.57 13.95 2.36
CA ALA A 190 12.64 14.58 1.04
C ALA A 190 12.22 16.07 1.10
N VAL A 191 11.17 16.39 1.85
CA VAL A 191 10.75 17.78 2.13
C VAL A 191 11.84 18.53 2.88
N ASN A 192 12.47 17.89 3.87
CA ASN A 192 13.57 18.51 4.61
C ASN A 192 14.81 18.74 3.73
N LEU A 193 15.09 17.82 2.80
CA LEU A 193 16.16 17.99 1.82
C LEU A 193 15.89 19.24 0.95
N ALA A 194 14.69 19.34 0.35
CA ALA A 194 14.33 20.49 -0.49
C ALA A 194 14.36 21.81 0.29
N ARG A 195 13.96 21.80 1.57
CA ARG A 195 13.99 22.98 2.44
C ARG A 195 15.40 23.45 2.77
N THR A 196 16.33 22.52 2.99
CA THR A 196 17.70 22.81 3.43
C THR A 196 18.64 23.09 2.26
N HIS A 197 18.26 22.67 1.05
CA HIS A 197 19.03 22.82 -0.19
C HIS A 197 18.14 23.46 -1.27
N PRO A 198 17.86 24.78 -1.17
CA PRO A 198 16.97 25.48 -2.11
C PRO A 198 17.51 25.51 -3.55
N GLU A 199 18.79 25.19 -3.75
CA GLU A 199 19.43 25.05 -5.06
C GLU A 199 19.11 23.73 -5.77
N LEU A 200 18.55 22.74 -5.07
CA LEU A 200 18.18 21.44 -5.63
C LEU A 200 16.69 21.41 -5.94
N ASP A 201 16.33 20.98 -7.15
CA ASP A 201 14.95 20.60 -7.47
C ASP A 201 14.71 19.14 -7.07
N VAL A 202 14.03 18.94 -5.94
CA VAL A 202 13.83 17.62 -5.33
C VAL A 202 12.53 17.01 -5.83
N LEU A 203 12.63 15.80 -6.40
CA LEU A 203 11.50 14.96 -6.78
C LEU A 203 11.38 13.79 -5.81
N PHE A 204 10.26 13.67 -5.10
CA PHE A 204 9.94 12.48 -4.31
C PHE A 204 9.15 11.47 -5.14
N PHE A 205 9.75 10.32 -5.42
CA PHE A 205 9.06 9.21 -6.07
C PHE A 205 8.26 8.43 -5.03
N SER A 206 6.97 8.77 -4.93
CA SER A 206 6.08 8.29 -3.88
C SER A 206 5.39 7.00 -4.27
N VAL A 207 5.82 5.91 -3.64
CA VAL A 207 5.29 4.55 -3.84
C VAL A 207 4.68 4.06 -2.54
N GLY A 208 3.55 3.38 -2.62
CA GLY A 208 2.95 2.75 -1.44
C GLY A 208 1.46 2.56 -1.54
N PHE A 209 0.94 1.80 -0.57
CA PHE A 209 -0.50 1.70 -0.30
C PHE A 209 -0.93 2.78 0.69
N GLU A 210 -2.13 2.62 1.27
CA GLU A 210 -2.77 3.60 2.15
C GLU A 210 -1.91 3.98 3.38
N THR A 211 -1.07 3.05 3.85
CA THR A 211 -0.11 3.27 4.94
C THR A 211 0.94 4.33 4.63
N THR A 212 1.36 4.42 3.37
CA THR A 212 2.38 5.38 2.92
C THR A 212 1.74 6.62 2.33
N SER A 213 0.62 6.46 1.60
CA SER A 213 -0.09 7.59 1.02
C SER A 213 -0.69 8.50 2.10
N CYS A 214 -1.07 7.99 3.28
CA CYS A 214 -1.56 8.88 4.34
C CYS A 214 -0.49 9.80 4.93
N ILE A 215 0.76 9.34 4.98
CA ILE A 215 1.90 10.17 5.41
C ILE A 215 2.23 11.18 4.32
N THR A 216 2.20 10.73 3.06
CA THR A 216 2.38 11.59 1.88
C THR A 216 1.33 12.70 1.83
N ALA A 217 0.06 12.37 2.07
CA ALA A 217 -1.03 13.32 2.16
C ALA A 217 -0.76 14.40 3.20
N ALA A 218 -0.30 14.03 4.39
CA ALA A 218 -0.02 14.99 5.46
C ALA A 218 1.05 16.02 5.08
N GLU A 219 2.03 15.67 4.25
CA GLU A 219 3.02 16.60 3.71
C GLU A 219 2.46 17.42 2.53
N VAL A 220 1.68 16.81 1.62
CA VAL A 220 1.01 17.51 0.51
C VAL A 220 0.19 18.70 1.01
N LEU A 221 -0.55 18.54 2.12
CA LEU A 221 -1.38 19.60 2.69
C LEU A 221 -0.59 20.77 3.31
N ARG A 222 0.73 20.61 3.51
CA ARG A 222 1.56 21.55 4.28
C ARG A 222 2.74 22.12 3.50
N VAL A 223 3.23 21.37 2.52
CA VAL A 223 4.42 21.75 1.78
C VAL A 223 4.11 22.94 0.88
N ASP A 224 4.94 23.97 1.03
CA ASP A 224 4.92 25.18 0.20
C ASP A 224 6.37 25.48 -0.17
N LEU A 225 6.94 24.60 -1.00
CA LEU A 225 8.33 24.66 -1.44
C LEU A 225 8.36 24.62 -2.98
N PRO A 226 8.86 25.67 -3.65
CA PRO A 226 8.83 25.74 -5.11
C PRO A 226 9.72 24.69 -5.78
N ASN A 227 10.79 24.28 -5.11
CA ASN A 227 11.76 23.29 -5.56
C ASN A 227 11.42 21.85 -5.13
N PHE A 228 10.18 21.57 -4.73
CA PHE A 228 9.73 20.24 -4.33
C PHE A 228 8.61 19.74 -5.24
N SER A 229 8.74 18.50 -5.72
CA SER A 229 7.73 17.81 -6.52
C SER A 229 7.56 16.38 -6.03
N ILE A 230 6.39 15.80 -6.29
CA ILE A 230 6.03 14.43 -5.98
C ILE A 230 5.57 13.75 -7.26
N TYR A 231 6.15 12.59 -7.57
CA TYR A 231 5.58 11.65 -8.53
C TYR A 231 4.77 10.61 -7.75
N SER A 232 3.43 10.67 -7.85
CA SER A 232 2.56 9.70 -7.17
C SER A 232 2.45 8.40 -7.98
N SER A 233 2.82 7.29 -7.37
CA SER A 233 2.54 5.92 -7.84
C SER A 233 1.80 5.13 -6.75
N HIS A 234 0.96 5.82 -5.97
CA HIS A 234 0.16 5.20 -4.91
C HIS A 234 -0.92 4.28 -5.47
N LYS A 235 -1.18 3.22 -4.72
CA LYS A 235 -2.13 2.14 -5.06
C LYS A 235 -3.11 1.93 -3.91
N LEU A 236 -4.30 1.43 -4.23
CA LEU A 236 -5.39 1.21 -3.28
C LEU A 236 -5.70 -0.29 -3.16
N VAL A 237 -5.74 -0.79 -1.94
CA VAL A 237 -5.91 -2.23 -1.67
C VAL A 237 -7.35 -2.70 -1.91
N PRO A 238 -8.41 -2.07 -1.35
CA PRO A 238 -9.77 -2.58 -1.57
C PRO A 238 -10.17 -2.64 -3.06
N PRO A 239 -9.86 -1.64 -3.91
CA PRO A 239 -10.08 -1.75 -5.35
C PRO A 239 -9.27 -2.88 -6.01
N ALA A 240 -8.01 -3.09 -5.61
CA ALA A 240 -7.21 -4.21 -6.11
C ALA A 240 -7.84 -5.57 -5.74
N MET A 241 -8.35 -5.72 -4.51
CA MET A 241 -9.08 -6.92 -4.09
C MET A 241 -10.35 -7.15 -4.92
N LYS A 242 -11.10 -6.08 -5.24
CA LYS A 242 -12.27 -6.16 -6.12
C LYS A 242 -11.89 -6.68 -7.51
N LEU A 243 -10.80 -6.18 -8.09
CA LEU A 243 -10.34 -6.57 -9.41
C LEU A 243 -9.86 -8.03 -9.43
N LEU A 244 -9.23 -8.52 -8.36
CA LEU A 244 -8.85 -9.93 -8.22
C LEU A 244 -10.08 -10.86 -8.21
N LEU A 245 -11.17 -10.48 -7.53
CA LEU A 245 -12.42 -11.25 -7.52
C LEU A 245 -13.12 -11.30 -8.88
N GLN A 246 -12.79 -10.39 -9.80
CA GLN A 246 -13.37 -10.34 -11.15
C GLN A 246 -12.57 -11.16 -12.17
N ARG A 247 -11.44 -11.75 -11.76
CA ARG A 247 -10.62 -12.60 -12.63
C ARG A 247 -11.17 -14.03 -12.64
N ASP A 248 -11.12 -14.64 -13.81
CA ASP A 248 -11.51 -16.04 -14.05
C ASP A 248 -10.31 -17.00 -14.12
N ASP A 249 -9.09 -16.46 -14.10
CA ASP A 249 -7.84 -17.22 -14.23
C ASP A 249 -7.13 -17.52 -12.90
N ILE A 250 -7.78 -17.23 -11.77
CA ILE A 250 -7.32 -17.55 -10.41
C ILE A 250 -8.48 -18.07 -9.55
N GLU A 251 -8.19 -19.03 -8.66
CA GLU A 251 -9.19 -19.63 -7.77
C GLU A 251 -8.75 -19.48 -6.30
N PHE A 252 -9.59 -18.82 -5.50
CA PHE A 252 -9.38 -18.65 -4.07
C PHE A 252 -10.72 -18.41 -3.35
N HIS A 253 -10.71 -18.52 -2.02
CA HIS A 253 -11.92 -18.71 -1.21
C HIS A 253 -12.05 -17.78 -0.01
N GLY A 254 -11.04 -16.96 0.27
CA GLY A 254 -11.09 -15.95 1.31
C GLY A 254 -9.91 -15.00 1.25
N PHE A 255 -10.07 -13.81 1.83
CA PHE A 255 -9.00 -12.82 1.95
C PHE A 255 -8.52 -12.65 3.39
N ILE A 256 -7.19 -12.61 3.59
CA ILE A 256 -6.58 -11.95 4.73
C ILE A 256 -6.20 -10.52 4.32
N ALA A 257 -7.01 -9.55 4.75
CA ALA A 257 -6.79 -8.13 4.50
C ALA A 257 -5.61 -7.59 5.33
N PRO A 258 -4.81 -6.65 4.78
CA PRO A 258 -3.61 -6.12 5.41
C PRO A 258 -3.90 -5.35 6.71
N GLY A 259 -3.30 -5.75 7.83
CA GLY A 259 -3.53 -5.11 9.13
C GLY A 259 -3.12 -3.63 9.19
N HIS A 260 -1.97 -3.26 8.61
CA HIS A 260 -1.49 -1.88 8.62
C HIS A 260 -2.33 -0.96 7.74
N VAL A 261 -2.68 -1.38 6.53
CA VAL A 261 -3.62 -0.64 5.67
C VAL A 261 -4.97 -0.47 6.36
N SER A 262 -5.47 -1.54 6.98
CA SER A 262 -6.73 -1.50 7.74
C SER A 262 -6.65 -0.62 9.00
N THR A 263 -5.45 -0.36 9.53
CA THR A 263 -5.27 0.62 10.62
C THR A 263 -5.53 2.04 10.12
N ILE A 264 -5.28 2.31 8.83
CA ILE A 264 -5.55 3.60 8.19
C ILE A 264 -7.00 3.68 7.74
N ILE A 265 -7.47 2.74 6.91
CA ILE A 265 -8.78 2.84 6.25
C ILE A 265 -9.92 2.22 7.07
N GLY A 266 -9.60 1.43 8.09
CA GLY A 266 -10.55 0.67 8.89
C GLY A 266 -10.96 -0.66 8.25
N SER A 267 -11.94 -1.34 8.84
CA SER A 267 -12.52 -2.55 8.27
C SER A 267 -13.72 -2.28 7.36
N ASN A 268 -14.40 -1.15 7.53
CA ASN A 268 -15.60 -0.79 6.75
C ASN A 268 -15.37 -0.77 5.22
N PRO A 269 -14.20 -0.34 4.70
CA PRO A 269 -13.97 -0.32 3.25
C PRO A 269 -13.97 -1.71 2.60
N TYR A 270 -13.86 -2.80 3.37
CA TYR A 270 -13.94 -4.16 2.83
C TYR A 270 -15.36 -4.72 2.78
N GLU A 271 -16.36 -4.07 3.39
CA GLU A 271 -17.74 -4.59 3.53
C GLU A 271 -18.46 -4.81 2.20
N PHE A 272 -17.98 -4.20 1.11
CA PHE A 272 -18.50 -4.49 -0.21
C PHE A 272 -18.18 -5.92 -0.66
N ILE A 273 -17.11 -6.54 -0.17
CA ILE A 273 -16.65 -7.86 -0.59
C ILE A 273 -17.68 -8.95 -0.22
N PRO A 274 -18.05 -9.15 1.07
CA PRO A 274 -19.09 -10.11 1.40
C PRO A 274 -20.46 -9.72 0.81
N ARG A 275 -20.78 -8.42 0.75
CA ARG A 275 -22.07 -7.93 0.25
C ARG A 275 -22.29 -8.15 -1.26
N GLU A 276 -21.27 -7.87 -2.07
CA GLU A 276 -21.36 -7.89 -3.54
C GLU A 276 -20.88 -9.23 -4.13
N PHE A 277 -19.94 -9.91 -3.46
CA PHE A 277 -19.30 -11.12 -3.99
C PHE A 277 -19.56 -12.37 -3.14
N HIS A 278 -20.28 -12.27 -2.02
CA HIS A 278 -20.50 -13.38 -1.07
C HIS A 278 -19.18 -14.05 -0.67
N PHE A 279 -18.16 -13.23 -0.40
CA PHE A 279 -16.78 -13.66 -0.21
C PHE A 279 -16.24 -13.26 1.17
N PRO A 280 -15.63 -14.19 1.93
CA PRO A 280 -15.23 -13.93 3.31
C PRO A 280 -13.91 -13.14 3.39
N VAL A 281 -13.84 -12.23 4.36
CA VAL A 281 -12.65 -11.40 4.62
C VAL A 281 -12.31 -11.44 6.09
N SER A 282 -11.03 -11.53 6.40
CA SER A 282 -10.51 -11.35 7.75
C SER A 282 -9.40 -10.30 7.73
N VAL A 283 -9.54 -9.24 8.54
CA VAL A 283 -8.46 -8.28 8.79
C VAL A 283 -7.49 -8.92 9.77
N GLY A 284 -6.33 -9.32 9.25
CA GLY A 284 -5.29 -10.01 9.99
C GLY A 284 -4.21 -9.08 10.54
N GLY A 285 -3.61 -9.50 11.64
CA GLY A 285 -2.34 -8.96 12.13
C GLY A 285 -1.15 -9.77 11.65
N PHE A 286 0.04 -9.37 12.08
CA PHE A 286 1.32 -9.88 11.57
C PHE A 286 1.94 -10.97 12.45
N GLU A 287 1.43 -11.18 13.66
CA GLU A 287 1.97 -12.19 14.57
C GLU A 287 1.42 -13.58 14.22
N PRO A 288 2.15 -14.68 14.52
CA PRO A 288 1.70 -16.03 14.19
C PRO A 288 0.28 -16.35 14.67
N VAL A 289 -0.08 -15.91 15.88
CA VAL A 289 -1.43 -16.09 16.43
C VAL A 289 -2.47 -15.29 15.65
N ASP A 290 -2.14 -14.08 15.15
CA ASP A 290 -3.08 -13.25 14.38
C ASP A 290 -3.38 -13.87 13.02
N ILE A 291 -2.35 -14.36 12.34
CA ILE A 291 -2.48 -15.00 11.02
C ILE A 291 -3.31 -16.29 11.16
N LEU A 292 -2.99 -17.14 12.14
CA LEU A 292 -3.75 -18.36 12.40
C LEU A 292 -5.20 -18.08 12.81
N LEU A 293 -5.44 -17.02 13.59
CA LEU A 293 -6.81 -16.59 13.93
C LEU A 293 -7.59 -16.18 12.68
N SER A 294 -6.95 -15.45 11.76
CA SER A 294 -7.55 -15.04 10.49
C SER A 294 -7.92 -16.25 9.63
N ILE A 295 -7.02 -17.23 9.53
CA ILE A 295 -7.26 -18.49 8.81
C ILE A 295 -8.43 -19.26 9.43
N TYR A 296 -8.43 -19.42 10.76
CA TYR A 296 -9.52 -20.07 11.48
C TYR A 296 -10.87 -19.38 11.25
N SER A 297 -10.90 -18.04 11.31
CA SER A 297 -12.08 -17.23 11.04
C SER A 297 -12.63 -17.46 9.64
N LEU A 298 -11.76 -17.43 8.63
CA LEU A 298 -12.13 -17.67 7.23
C LEU A 298 -12.64 -19.09 7.00
N LEU A 299 -11.97 -20.12 7.53
CA LEU A 299 -12.45 -21.50 7.41
C LEU A 299 -13.84 -21.68 8.03
N LYS A 300 -14.09 -21.07 9.18
CA LYS A 300 -15.40 -21.11 9.82
C LYS A 300 -16.46 -20.44 8.93
N GLN A 301 -16.18 -19.25 8.39
CA GLN A 301 -17.09 -18.54 7.49
C GLN A 301 -17.41 -19.36 6.23
N ILE A 302 -16.39 -19.97 5.61
CA ILE A 302 -16.53 -20.83 4.43
C ILE A 302 -17.38 -22.06 4.75
N ARG A 303 -17.14 -22.72 5.88
CA ARG A 303 -17.90 -23.91 6.29
C ARG A 303 -19.36 -23.58 6.57
N THR A 304 -19.66 -22.42 7.16
CA THR A 304 -21.03 -22.00 7.51
C THR A 304 -21.74 -21.23 6.41
N ASP A 305 -21.09 -21.01 5.26
CA ASP A 305 -21.59 -20.16 4.18
C ASP A 305 -22.07 -18.77 4.67
N SER A 306 -21.29 -18.16 5.56
CA SER A 306 -21.62 -16.89 6.22
C SER A 306 -20.47 -15.89 6.09
N PRO A 307 -20.24 -15.34 4.88
CA PRO A 307 -19.16 -14.41 4.62
C PRO A 307 -19.44 -13.05 5.27
N ILE A 308 -18.46 -12.56 6.02
CA ILE A 308 -18.46 -11.23 6.65
C ILE A 308 -17.06 -10.62 6.56
N VAL A 309 -16.93 -9.35 6.93
CA VAL A 309 -15.62 -8.79 7.29
C VAL A 309 -15.38 -9.05 8.78
N SER A 310 -14.54 -10.03 9.09
CA SER A 310 -14.06 -10.25 10.45
C SER A 310 -12.89 -9.31 10.74
N ASN A 311 -12.97 -8.53 11.82
CA ASN A 311 -11.81 -7.80 12.33
C ASN A 311 -11.10 -8.65 13.38
N ASP A 312 -10.09 -9.40 12.97
CA ASP A 312 -9.27 -10.26 13.84
C ASP A 312 -8.05 -9.50 14.41
N TYR A 313 -7.88 -8.22 14.03
CA TYR A 313 -6.82 -7.31 14.48
C TYR A 313 -7.35 -6.12 15.31
N LYS A 314 -8.41 -6.35 16.11
CA LYS A 314 -9.17 -5.33 16.87
C LYS A 314 -8.34 -4.43 17.79
N ARG A 315 -7.14 -4.87 18.17
CA ARG A 315 -6.24 -4.09 19.04
C ARG A 315 -5.63 -2.87 18.34
N TYR A 316 -5.60 -2.86 17.00
CA TYR A 316 -5.09 -1.73 16.21
C TYR A 316 -6.12 -1.22 15.18
N VAL A 317 -7.02 -2.08 14.70
CA VAL A 317 -7.98 -1.72 13.65
C VAL A 317 -9.34 -1.36 14.24
N LYS A 318 -9.80 -0.15 13.94
CA LYS A 318 -11.18 0.29 14.18
C LYS A 318 -12.00 0.18 12.90
N PRO A 319 -13.33 -0.02 12.97
CA PRO A 319 -14.18 -0.06 11.78
C PRO A 319 -14.04 1.16 10.88
N GLU A 320 -14.01 2.35 11.48
CA GLU A 320 -13.88 3.65 10.81
C GLU A 320 -12.43 4.04 10.44
N GLY A 321 -11.44 3.23 10.85
CA GLY A 321 -10.03 3.51 10.60
C GLY A 321 -9.50 4.76 11.32
N ASN A 322 -8.50 5.39 10.73
CA ASN A 322 -7.96 6.66 11.16
C ASN A 322 -8.61 7.80 10.38
N VAL A 323 -9.68 8.35 10.95
CA VAL A 323 -10.47 9.43 10.33
C VAL A 323 -9.63 10.64 9.91
N ALA A 324 -8.59 11.00 10.66
CA ALA A 324 -7.73 12.13 10.30
C ALA A 324 -6.86 11.82 9.07
N ALA A 325 -6.30 10.61 9.01
CA ALA A 325 -5.52 10.15 7.87
C ALA A 325 -6.37 10.02 6.60
N ILE A 326 -7.58 9.47 6.72
CA ILE A 326 -8.52 9.34 5.60
C ILE A 326 -8.86 10.72 5.02
N LYS A 327 -9.25 11.68 5.87
CA LYS A 327 -9.54 13.05 5.43
C LYS A 327 -8.36 13.71 4.74
N ALA A 328 -7.15 13.52 5.27
CA ALA A 328 -5.96 14.05 4.64
C ALA A 328 -5.75 13.46 3.23
N MET A 329 -5.94 12.14 3.07
CA MET A 329 -5.85 11.50 1.75
C MET A 329 -6.93 11.96 0.78
N GLU A 330 -8.17 12.14 1.25
CA GLU A 330 -9.29 12.64 0.44
C GLU A 330 -9.07 14.08 -0.06
N GLU A 331 -8.36 14.91 0.71
CA GLU A 331 -8.01 16.28 0.33
C GLU A 331 -6.78 16.32 -0.59
N ALA A 332 -5.74 15.55 -0.27
CA ALA A 332 -4.48 15.54 -1.02
C ALA A 332 -4.57 14.82 -2.37
N PHE A 333 -5.46 13.84 -2.51
CA PHE A 333 -5.49 12.94 -3.67
C PHE A 333 -6.88 12.74 -4.27
N VAL A 334 -6.90 12.39 -5.55
CA VAL A 334 -8.06 11.91 -6.28
C VAL A 334 -7.86 10.46 -6.71
N VAL A 335 -8.87 9.62 -6.52
CA VAL A 335 -8.85 8.22 -6.98
C VAL A 335 -8.83 8.18 -8.50
N SER A 336 -7.91 7.39 -9.06
CA SER A 336 -7.67 7.30 -10.50
C SER A 336 -7.42 5.87 -10.95
N GLU A 337 -7.40 5.66 -12.27
CA GLU A 337 -6.78 4.46 -12.83
C GLU A 337 -5.25 4.60 -12.81
N VAL A 338 -4.55 3.53 -12.44
CA VAL A 338 -3.07 3.52 -12.39
C VAL A 338 -2.54 2.21 -12.93
N ARG A 339 -1.26 2.23 -13.33
CA ARG A 339 -0.54 1.04 -13.80
C ARG A 339 -0.16 0.14 -12.61
N TRP A 340 -0.42 -1.16 -12.77
CA TRP A 340 0.07 -2.22 -11.91
C TRP A 340 1.01 -3.11 -12.71
N ARG A 341 2.22 -3.31 -12.21
CA ARG A 341 3.30 -3.98 -12.94
C ARG A 341 2.86 -5.33 -13.49
N GLY A 342 2.88 -5.47 -14.81
CA GLY A 342 2.51 -6.70 -15.51
C GLY A 342 1.02 -7.05 -15.46
N LEU A 343 0.20 -6.25 -14.78
CA LEU A 343 -1.26 -6.43 -14.66
C LEU A 343 -2.06 -5.39 -15.47
N GLY A 344 -1.36 -4.44 -16.09
CA GLY A 344 -1.93 -3.38 -16.91
C GLY A 344 -2.45 -2.20 -16.08
N THR A 345 -3.31 -1.38 -16.68
CA THR A 345 -3.93 -0.24 -16.01
C THR A 345 -5.23 -0.69 -15.33
N TRP A 346 -5.30 -0.53 -14.03
CA TRP A 346 -6.44 -0.95 -13.22
C TRP A 346 -7.30 0.26 -12.84
N PRO A 347 -8.62 0.23 -13.10
CA PRO A 347 -9.49 1.37 -12.84
C PRO A 347 -9.64 1.59 -11.33
N LEU A 348 -9.67 2.87 -10.92
CA LEU A 348 -9.94 3.30 -9.53
C LEU A 348 -9.05 2.61 -8.48
N SER A 349 -7.82 2.27 -8.86
CA SER A 349 -6.91 1.42 -8.07
C SER A 349 -5.68 2.15 -7.56
N GLY A 350 -5.63 3.46 -7.75
CA GLY A 350 -4.56 4.32 -7.25
C GLY A 350 -5.02 5.75 -7.04
N SER A 351 -4.05 6.62 -6.79
CA SER A 351 -4.30 7.99 -6.38
C SER A 351 -3.34 8.95 -7.10
N GLU A 352 -3.90 9.97 -7.75
CA GLU A 352 -3.15 11.12 -8.26
C GLU A 352 -3.31 12.32 -7.32
N ILE A 353 -2.37 13.27 -7.38
CA ILE A 353 -2.43 14.48 -6.56
C ILE A 353 -3.60 15.36 -7.03
N SER A 354 -4.37 15.88 -6.07
CA SER A 354 -5.51 16.77 -6.34
C SER A 354 -5.06 18.03 -7.10
N ASP A 355 -5.98 18.62 -7.89
CA ASP A 355 -5.70 19.84 -8.66
C ASP A 355 -5.34 21.04 -7.78
N ASP A 356 -5.85 21.08 -6.55
CA ASP A 356 -5.51 22.11 -5.55
C ASP A 356 -4.02 22.09 -5.17
N TYR A 357 -3.34 20.95 -5.37
CA TYR A 357 -1.91 20.75 -5.11
C TYR A 357 -1.11 20.48 -6.39
N ALA A 358 -1.61 20.90 -7.56
CA ALA A 358 -0.92 20.69 -8.84
C ALA A 358 0.49 21.30 -8.90
N HIS A 359 0.79 22.31 -8.06
CA HIS A 359 2.09 22.96 -7.96
C HIS A 359 3.21 22.06 -7.41
N ILE A 360 2.89 20.92 -6.80
CA ILE A 360 3.87 19.89 -6.39
C ILE A 360 3.69 18.57 -7.14
N ASP A 361 2.74 18.48 -8.07
CA ASP A 361 2.54 17.26 -8.87
C ASP A 361 3.52 17.24 -10.05
N ALA A 362 4.49 16.33 -10.01
CA ALA A 362 5.51 16.22 -11.06
C ALA A 362 4.92 15.93 -12.44
N LYS A 363 3.86 15.11 -12.52
CA LYS A 363 3.22 14.76 -13.79
C LYS A 363 2.56 15.97 -14.44
N LYS A 364 1.99 16.87 -13.63
CA LYS A 364 1.36 18.12 -14.10
C LYS A 364 2.38 19.22 -14.38
N ARG A 365 3.44 19.34 -13.56
CA ARG A 365 4.47 20.38 -13.69
C ARG A 365 5.32 20.24 -14.95
N PHE A 366 5.69 19.01 -15.32
CA PHE A 366 6.76 18.78 -16.30
C PHE A 366 6.29 18.21 -17.65
N SER A 367 4.98 17.97 -17.85
CA SER A 367 4.40 17.50 -19.12
C SER A 367 5.17 16.33 -19.75
N ILE A 368 5.20 15.20 -19.04
CA ILE A 368 5.96 14.00 -19.41
C ILE A 368 5.45 13.46 -20.77
N PRO A 369 6.34 13.19 -21.75
CA PRO A 369 5.92 12.63 -23.03
C PRO A 369 5.41 11.21 -22.84
N LYS A 370 4.63 10.73 -23.82
CA LYS A 370 4.23 9.33 -23.83
C LYS A 370 5.46 8.45 -24.07
N LEU A 371 5.85 7.67 -23.05
CA LEU A 371 6.93 6.69 -23.14
C LEU A 371 6.39 5.32 -23.51
N GLU A 372 7.23 4.53 -24.18
CA GLU A 372 7.00 3.10 -24.42
C GLU A 372 7.94 2.30 -23.52
N GLY A 373 7.43 1.22 -22.93
CA GLY A 373 8.17 0.47 -21.92
C GLY A 373 7.67 -0.97 -21.78
N LYS A 374 8.50 -1.79 -21.14
CA LYS A 374 8.22 -3.21 -20.88
C LYS A 374 8.25 -3.45 -19.38
N ASP A 375 7.09 -3.75 -18.81
CA ASP A 375 6.96 -4.01 -17.38
C ASP A 375 7.76 -5.22 -16.89
N LEU A 376 7.87 -6.24 -17.74
CA LEU A 376 8.46 -7.53 -17.38
C LEU A 376 9.49 -7.97 -18.41
N HIS A 377 10.59 -8.53 -17.89
CA HIS A 377 11.47 -9.36 -18.69
C HIS A 377 10.66 -10.56 -19.25
N SER A 378 10.92 -10.95 -20.50
CA SER A 378 10.10 -11.93 -21.25
C SER A 378 9.92 -13.30 -20.60
N LYS A 379 10.87 -13.70 -19.73
CA LYS A 379 10.84 -14.97 -18.97
C LYS A 379 10.41 -14.80 -17.50
N CYS A 380 10.14 -13.58 -17.06
CA CYS A 380 9.72 -13.30 -15.69
C CYS A 380 8.21 -13.55 -15.56
N ARG A 381 7.80 -14.19 -14.45
CA ARG A 381 6.39 -14.47 -14.12
C ARG A 381 5.91 -13.64 -12.92
N CYS A 382 6.47 -12.44 -12.70
CA CYS A 382 6.11 -11.61 -11.54
C CYS A 382 4.63 -11.23 -11.53
N ASP A 383 4.04 -10.93 -12.69
CA ASP A 383 2.60 -10.73 -12.86
C ASP A 383 1.77 -11.88 -12.28
N GLU A 384 2.12 -13.12 -12.62
CA GLU A 384 1.40 -14.30 -12.16
C GLU A 384 1.65 -14.59 -10.68
N VAL A 385 2.89 -14.36 -10.20
CA VAL A 385 3.23 -14.48 -8.77
C VAL A 385 2.48 -13.44 -7.95
N LEU A 386 2.36 -12.20 -8.44
CA LEU A 386 1.69 -11.10 -7.76
C LEU A 386 0.21 -11.36 -7.54
N ILE A 387 -0.44 -12.17 -8.37
CA ILE A 387 -1.87 -12.51 -8.20
C ILE A 387 -2.10 -13.92 -7.63
N GLY A 388 -1.03 -14.59 -7.19
CA GLY A 388 -1.10 -15.93 -6.62
C GLY A 388 -1.44 -17.03 -7.62
N LYS A 389 -1.25 -16.78 -8.92
CA LYS A 389 -1.50 -17.76 -10.00
C LYS A 389 -0.38 -18.79 -10.13
N THR A 390 0.84 -18.41 -9.77
CA THR A 390 2.02 -19.31 -9.81
C THR A 390 2.92 -19.06 -8.61
N LYS A 391 3.66 -20.08 -8.20
CA LYS A 391 4.65 -19.99 -7.12
C LYS A 391 5.99 -19.47 -7.67
N PRO A 392 6.81 -18.78 -6.87
CA PRO A 392 8.14 -18.33 -7.31
C PRO A 392 8.99 -19.45 -7.91
N GLN A 393 8.95 -20.66 -7.34
CA GLN A 393 9.69 -21.84 -7.79
C GLN A 393 9.32 -22.30 -9.21
N GLU A 394 8.13 -21.95 -9.68
CA GLU A 394 7.64 -22.28 -11.02
C GLU A 394 8.06 -21.23 -12.07
N CYS A 395 8.74 -20.16 -11.65
CA CYS A 395 9.35 -19.18 -12.55
C CYS A 395 10.71 -19.71 -13.06
N PRO A 396 10.95 -19.76 -14.38
CA PRO A 396 12.18 -20.32 -14.93
C PRO A 396 13.44 -19.53 -14.57
N LEU A 397 13.30 -18.30 -14.06
CA LEU A 397 14.41 -17.44 -13.64
C LEU A 397 14.72 -17.54 -12.14
N PHE A 398 13.77 -18.02 -11.33
CA PHE A 398 13.87 -17.99 -9.87
C PHE A 398 15.08 -18.79 -9.37
N MET A 399 15.89 -18.16 -8.51
CA MET A 399 17.15 -18.70 -7.96
C MET A 399 18.16 -19.18 -9.01
N LYS A 400 17.99 -18.74 -10.26
CA LYS A 400 18.92 -18.97 -11.38
C LYS A 400 19.48 -17.63 -11.84
N ALA A 401 18.87 -17.05 -12.88
CA ALA A 401 19.22 -15.72 -13.38
C ALA A 401 18.65 -14.60 -12.50
N CYS A 402 17.53 -14.84 -11.81
CA CYS A 402 16.91 -13.89 -10.90
C CYS A 402 17.18 -14.32 -9.45
N ARG A 403 17.99 -13.54 -8.74
CA ARG A 403 18.41 -13.79 -7.34
C ARG A 403 18.38 -12.49 -6.53
N PRO A 404 18.40 -12.53 -5.18
CA PRO A 404 18.39 -11.31 -4.38
C PRO A 404 19.56 -10.34 -4.66
N ASP A 405 20.74 -10.87 -5.00
CA ASP A 405 21.92 -10.09 -5.41
C ASP A 405 21.83 -9.56 -6.85
N HIS A 406 21.07 -10.25 -7.71
CA HIS A 406 20.87 -9.89 -9.12
C HIS A 406 19.39 -10.07 -9.53
N PRO A 407 18.51 -9.13 -9.11
CA PRO A 407 17.08 -9.27 -9.35
C PRO A 407 16.72 -8.92 -10.79
N VAL A 408 16.06 -9.85 -11.50
CA VAL A 408 15.49 -9.61 -12.85
C VAL A 408 14.06 -9.09 -12.75
N GLY A 409 13.30 -9.54 -11.75
CA GLY A 409 11.91 -9.16 -11.54
C GLY A 409 11.71 -8.41 -10.22
N ALA A 410 10.72 -7.51 -10.17
CA ALA A 410 10.45 -6.68 -8.99
C ALA A 410 10.14 -7.49 -7.72
N CYS A 411 9.49 -8.65 -7.86
CA CYS A 411 9.19 -9.52 -6.71
C CYS A 411 10.44 -10.10 -6.04
N MET A 412 11.62 -10.03 -6.68
CA MET A 412 12.90 -10.46 -6.10
C MET A 412 13.64 -9.31 -5.37
N VAL A 413 13.16 -8.07 -5.50
CA VAL A 413 13.85 -6.88 -4.98
C VAL A 413 13.48 -6.58 -3.53
N SER A 414 12.19 -6.38 -3.27
CA SER A 414 11.72 -6.00 -1.94
C SER A 414 11.72 -7.20 -1.00
N HIS A 415 12.04 -6.97 0.27
CA HIS A 415 11.89 -7.96 1.35
C HIS A 415 10.44 -8.40 1.57
N GLU A 416 9.48 -7.61 1.07
CA GLU A 416 8.05 -7.93 1.02
C GLU A 416 7.64 -8.67 -0.26
N GLY A 417 8.54 -8.80 -1.22
CA GLY A 417 8.28 -9.46 -2.49
C GLY A 417 8.28 -10.98 -2.36
N THR A 418 7.21 -11.63 -2.82
CA THR A 418 7.01 -13.08 -2.68
C THR A 418 8.19 -13.92 -3.19
N CYS A 419 8.86 -13.49 -4.26
CA CYS A 419 10.06 -14.18 -4.75
C CYS A 419 11.26 -13.96 -3.81
N ASN A 420 11.50 -12.74 -3.33
CA ASN A 420 12.58 -12.48 -2.39
C ASN A 420 12.38 -13.23 -1.06
N VAL A 421 11.15 -13.25 -0.54
CA VAL A 421 10.80 -14.01 0.66
C VAL A 421 11.07 -15.50 0.44
N ALA A 422 10.60 -16.06 -0.68
CA ALA A 422 10.85 -17.46 -1.02
C ALA A 422 12.35 -17.77 -1.20
N ALA A 423 13.13 -16.86 -1.79
CA ALA A 423 14.57 -17.03 -1.97
C ALA A 423 15.33 -16.98 -0.62
N THR A 424 14.91 -16.10 0.29
CA THR A 424 15.57 -15.87 1.57
C THR A 424 15.31 -16.99 2.57
N TYR A 425 14.10 -17.55 2.56
CA TYR A 425 13.66 -18.55 3.54
C TYR A 425 13.46 -19.96 2.96
N GLY A 426 13.49 -20.11 1.63
CA GLY A 426 13.20 -21.39 0.96
C GLY A 426 14.20 -22.50 1.29
N SER A 427 15.48 -22.17 1.46
CA SER A 427 16.52 -23.16 1.82
C SER A 427 16.24 -23.83 3.17
N PHE A 428 15.62 -23.12 4.13
CA PHE A 428 15.29 -23.68 5.44
C PHE A 428 14.10 -24.66 5.41
N LEU A 429 13.23 -24.59 4.40
CA LEU A 429 12.06 -25.46 4.32
C LEU A 429 12.36 -26.80 3.64
N GLU A 430 13.34 -26.84 2.73
CA GLU A 430 13.82 -28.09 2.12
C GLU A 430 14.59 -28.95 3.15
N GLU A 431 15.43 -28.33 3.98
CA GLU A 431 16.17 -29.01 5.07
C GLU A 431 15.29 -29.54 6.22
N LEU A 432 14.05 -29.06 6.36
CA LEU A 432 13.10 -29.55 7.39
C LEU A 432 12.20 -30.68 6.86
N GLN A 433 12.23 -30.94 5.56
CA GLN A 433 11.48 -32.02 4.91
C GLN A 433 12.32 -33.28 4.69
N GLU A 434 13.66 -33.16 4.78
CA GLU A 434 14.61 -34.27 4.98
C GLU A 434 14.76 -34.60 6.48
#